data_AF-A0A512U7L5-F1
#
_entry.id   AF-A0A512U7L5-F1
#
_cell.length_a   1.000
_cell.length_b   1.000
_cell.length_c   1.000
_cell.angle_alpha   90.00
_cell.angle_beta   90.00
_cell.angle_gamma   90.00
#
_symmetry.space_group_name_H-M   'P 1'
#
loop_
_entity.id
_entity.type
_entity.pdbx_description
1 polymer ?
#
loop_
_entity_poly.entity_id
_entity_poly.type
_entity_poly.pdbx_seq_one_letter_code
_entity_poly.pdbx_strand_id
1 'polypeptide(L)' 'MVFSTYGEIFEINMKMKGQAHVVFDSKESASYALRALQDTNIFGKNIHVDYAKKKSLSIEAAEKAIAEE' A
#
# COMPACT_ATOMS: atom_id res chain seq x y z
N MET A 1 -5.85 -12.17 2.14
CA MET A 1 -6.85 -11.20 1.66
C MET A 1 -7.21 -10.23 2.79
N VAL A 2 -6.21 -9.51 3.34
CA VAL A 2 -6.38 -8.65 4.54
C VAL A 2 -6.39 -7.15 4.22
N PHE A 3 -5.82 -6.73 3.11
CA PHE A 3 -5.74 -5.30 2.73
C PHE A 3 -6.94 -4.86 1.86
N SER A 4 -7.60 -5.78 1.16
CA SER A 4 -8.72 -5.49 0.25
C SER A 4 -10.01 -5.07 0.96
N THR A 5 -10.07 -5.21 2.29
CA THR A 5 -11.22 -4.76 3.10
C THR A 5 -11.23 -3.26 3.32
N TYR A 6 -10.11 -2.57 3.05
CA TYR A 6 -9.93 -1.15 3.34
C TYR A 6 -9.97 -0.26 2.09
N GLY A 7 -10.00 -0.86 0.89
CA GLY A 7 -10.08 -0.18 -0.39
C GLY A 7 -9.62 -1.05 -1.55
N GLU A 8 -9.66 -0.48 -2.76
CA GLU A 8 -9.19 -1.15 -3.95
C GLU A 8 -7.66 -1.12 -4.01
N ILE A 9 -7.07 -2.27 -4.29
CA ILE A 9 -5.61 -2.43 -4.35
C ILE A 9 -5.21 -2.41 -5.81
N PHE A 10 -4.39 -1.43 -6.18
CA PHE A 10 -3.82 -1.32 -7.50
C PHE A 10 -2.64 -2.28 -7.69
N GLU A 11 -1.74 -2.35 -6.71
CA GLU A 11 -0.56 -3.21 -6.78
C GLU A 11 -0.07 -3.63 -5.39
N ILE A 12 0.44 -4.86 -5.29
CA ILE A 12 1.21 -5.33 -4.12
C ILE A 12 2.60 -5.73 -4.57
N ASN A 13 3.62 -5.07 -4.04
CA ASN A 13 5.01 -5.34 -4.34
C ASN A 13 5.75 -5.88 -3.11
N MET A 14 6.23 -7.12 -3.17
CA MET A 14 6.99 -7.77 -2.09
C MET A 14 8.45 -7.98 -2.53
N LYS A 15 9.17 -6.88 -2.76
CA LYS A 15 10.57 -6.94 -3.22
C LYS A 15 11.57 -7.42 -2.17
N MET A 16 11.28 -7.25 -0.88
CA MET A 16 12.17 -7.63 0.21
C MET A 16 11.49 -8.60 1.17
N LYS A 17 12.22 -9.61 1.67
CA LYS A 17 11.69 -10.53 2.66
C LYS A 17 11.29 -9.77 3.93
N GLY A 18 10.03 -9.91 4.32
CA GLY A 18 9.46 -9.26 5.52
C GLY A 18 8.94 -7.85 5.30
N GLN A 19 8.95 -7.33 4.08
CA GLN A 19 8.41 -6.01 3.74
C GLN A 19 7.55 -6.09 2.48
N ALA A 20 6.47 -5.32 2.46
CA ALA A 20 5.56 -5.24 1.32
C ALA A 20 5.12 -3.78 1.13
N HIS A 21 5.06 -3.35 -0.12
CA HIS A 21 4.47 -2.09 -0.50
C HIS A 21 3.10 -2.39 -1.11
N VAL A 22 2.06 -1.76 -0.58
CA VAL A 22 0.68 -1.88 -1.06
C VAL A 22 0.26 -0.53 -1.61
N VAL A 23 -0.18 -0.51 -2.86
CA VAL A 23 -0.70 0.67 -3.53
C VAL A 23 -2.22 0.58 -3.54
N PHE A 24 -2.87 1.58 -2.96
CA PHE A 24 -4.32 1.75 -2.98
C PHE A 24 -4.74 2.73 -4.08
N ASP A 25 -6.00 2.66 -4.49
CA ASP A 25 -6.63 3.60 -5.42
C ASP A 25 -6.66 5.03 -4.85
N SER A 26 -6.95 5.15 -3.55
CA SER A 26 -7.22 6.42 -2.88
C SER A 26 -6.37 6.58 -1.62
N LYS A 27 -6.00 7.84 -1.33
CA LYS A 27 -5.24 8.20 -0.13
C LYS A 27 -6.02 7.88 1.16
N GLU A 28 -7.35 8.02 1.12
CA GLU A 28 -8.23 7.72 2.24
C GLU A 28 -8.22 6.23 2.59
N SER A 29 -8.34 5.35 1.59
CA SER A 29 -8.20 3.89 1.73
C SER A 29 -6.87 3.51 2.37
N ALA A 30 -5.77 4.13 1.92
CA ALA A 30 -4.43 3.90 2.49
C ALA A 30 -4.34 4.35 3.96
N SER A 31 -4.89 5.52 4.31
CA SER A 31 -4.91 6.00 5.69
C SER A 31 -5.78 5.14 6.61
N TYR A 32 -6.88 4.61 6.10
CA TYR A 32 -7.76 3.71 6.84
C TYR A 32 -7.07 2.37 7.10
N ALA A 33 -6.45 1.78 6.06
CA ALA A 33 -5.68 0.55 6.18
C ALA A 33 -4.52 0.70 7.19
N LEU A 34 -3.80 1.83 7.16
CA LEU A 34 -2.70 2.09 8.10
C LEU A 34 -3.19 2.04 9.54
N ARG A 35 -4.27 2.76 9.86
CA ARG A 35 -4.81 2.79 11.24
C ARG A 35 -5.37 1.45 11.69
N ALA A 36 -6.01 0.72 10.79
CA ALA A 36 -6.65 -0.56 11.12
C ALA A 36 -5.65 -1.71 11.25
N LEU A 37 -4.56 -1.68 10.47
CA LEU A 37 -3.57 -2.75 10.41
C LEU A 37 -2.32 -2.50 11.26
N GLN A 38 -2.15 -1.29 11.78
CA GLN A 38 -1.06 -0.98 12.69
C GLN A 38 -1.06 -1.93 13.90
N ASP A 39 0.09 -2.54 14.18
CA ASP A 39 0.29 -3.47 15.29
C ASP A 39 -0.62 -4.71 15.29
N THR A 40 -1.25 -5.00 14.14
CA THR A 40 -2.06 -6.22 14.00
C THR A 40 -1.17 -7.46 13.91
N ASN A 41 -1.62 -8.55 14.51
CA ASN A 41 -0.90 -9.82 14.46
C ASN A 41 -1.19 -10.53 13.13
N ILE A 42 -0.21 -10.58 12.25
CA ILE A 42 -0.27 -11.32 10.99
C ILE A 42 0.83 -12.38 11.00
N PHE A 43 0.47 -13.65 10.76
CA PHE A 43 1.39 -14.79 10.77
C PHE A 43 2.21 -14.91 12.07
N GLY A 44 1.63 -14.55 13.22
CA GLY A 44 2.30 -14.62 14.52
C GLY A 44 3.33 -13.50 14.76
N LYS A 45 3.33 -12.46 13.93
CA LYS A 45 4.15 -11.27 14.09
C LYS A 45 3.29 -10.02 13.99
N ASN A 46 3.56 -9.04 14.85
CA ASN A 46 2.96 -7.72 14.76
C ASN A 46 3.53 -7.01 13.54
N ILE A 47 2.65 -6.54 12.65
CA ILE A 47 3.07 -5.76 11.48
C ILE A 47 3.13 -4.28 11.82
N HIS A 48 4.06 -3.58 11.18
CA HIS A 48 4.18 -2.14 11.24
C HIS A 48 3.87 -1.56 9.86
N VAL A 49 2.98 -0.58 9.80
CA VAL A 49 2.53 0.04 8.55
C VAL A 49 2.89 1.52 8.57
N ASP A 50 3.66 1.94 7.57
CA ASP A 50 4.09 3.33 7.38
C ASP A 50 3.75 3.82 5.98
N TYR A 51 3.66 5.14 5.84
CA TYR A 51 3.60 5.76 4.53
C TYR A 51 4.94 5.60 3.79
N ALA A 52 4.85 5.26 2.51
CA ALA A 52 6.03 5.15 1.66
C ALA A 52 6.68 6.53 1.46
N LYS A 53 8.02 6.59 1.61
CA LYS A 53 8.80 7.82 1.40
C LYS A 53 8.90 8.24 -0.06
N LYS A 54 8.80 7.27 -0.97
CA LYS A 54 8.80 7.47 -2.42
C LYS A 54 7.55 6.82 -3.01
N LYS A 55 7.05 7.42 -4.09
CA LYS A 55 6.00 6.82 -4.91
C LYS A 55 6.52 5.53 -5.52
N SER A 56 5.63 4.56 -5.71
CA SER A 56 5.96 3.34 -6.44
C SER A 56 6.09 3.66 -7.93
N LEU A 57 6.98 2.95 -8.63
CA LEU A 57 7.22 3.12 -10.07
C LEU A 57 5.92 3.07 -10.88
N SER A 58 4.96 2.23 -10.48
CA SER A 58 3.65 2.09 -11.13
C SER A 58 2.76 3.32 -10.95
N ILE A 59 2.84 4.03 -9.81
CA ILE A 59 2.15 5.31 -9.60
C ILE A 59 2.84 6.42 -10.39
N GLU A 60 4.18 6.44 -10.39
CA GLU A 60 4.95 7.44 -11.14
C GLU A 60 4.67 7.33 -12.66
N ALA A 61 4.57 6.10 -13.17
CA ALA A 61 4.21 5.84 -14.56
C ALA A 61 2.75 6.26 -14.85
N ALA A 62 1.81 5.94 -13.95
CA ALA A 62 0.41 6.32 -14.11
C ALA A 62 0.21 7.85 -14.10
N GLU A 63 0.84 8.57 -13.16
CA GLU A 63 0.79 10.04 -13.13
C GLU A 63 1.40 10.67 -14.38
N LYS A 64 2.50 10.11 -14.90
CA LYS A 64 3.12 10.61 -16.13
C LYS A 64 2.22 10.43 -17.36
N ALA A 65 1.51 9.31 -17.44
CA ALA A 65 0.55 9.07 -18.52
C ALA A 65 -0.64 10.04 -18.48
N ILE A 66 -1.11 10.40 -17.28
CA ILE A 66 -2.19 11.38 -17.10
C ILE A 66 -1.73 12.81 -17.39
N ALA A 67 -0.45 13.13 -17.14
CA ALA A 67 0.10 14.47 -17.39
C ALA A 67 0.50 14.73 -18.85
N GLU A 68 0.69 13.67 -19.65
CA GLU A 68 0.95 13.77 -21.09
C GLU A 68 -0.33 13.78 -21.95
N GLU A 69 -1.51 13.65 -21.33
CA GLU A 69 -2.83 13.78 -21.94
C GLU A 69 -3.47 15.15 -21.62
#